data_AF-A0A3D0TX71-F1
#
_entry.id   AF-A0A3D0TX71-F1
#
_cell.length_a   1.000
_cell.length_b   1.000
_cell.length_c   1.000
_cell.angle_alpha   90.00
_cell.angle_beta   90.00
_cell.angle_gamma   90.00
#
_symmetry.space_group_name_H-M   'P 1'
#
loop_
_entity.id
_entity.type
_entity.pdbx_description
1 polymer ?
#
loop_
_entity_poly.entity_id
_entity_poly.type
_entity_poly.pdbx_seq_one_letter_code
_entity_poly.pdbx_strand_id
1 'polypeptide(L)'
;AKVRAQTEARGEVRQNLSRTMERLSQVIHSASGVNSASGNTLSLAMTDSAKNPTIFTVTENALTIQEGASPATALTSDKVIIGKLSFASINNPSPAKKSVQLSVTVDYDAKERPDYIYSSSATTTAVLRN
;
A
#
# COMPACT_ATOMS: atom_id res chain seq x y z
N ALA A 1 12.94 12.01 -27.09
CA ALA A 1 13.34 10.96 -26.12
C ALA A 1 12.92 11.33 -24.69
N LYS A 2 13.47 12.41 -24.10
CA LYS A 2 13.21 12.83 -22.71
C LYS A 2 11.73 12.97 -22.31
N VAL A 3 10.90 13.59 -23.15
CA VAL A 3 9.46 13.76 -22.86
C VAL A 3 8.73 12.42 -22.78
N ARG A 4 9.08 11.45 -23.64
CA ARG A 4 8.45 10.12 -23.63
C ARG A 4 8.83 9.33 -22.36
N ALA A 5 10.11 9.36 -21.98
CA ALA A 5 10.61 8.76 -20.73
C ALA A 5 9.87 9.31 -19.50
N GLN A 6 9.71 10.63 -19.42
CA GLN A 6 8.96 11.26 -18.32
C GLN A 6 7.48 10.88 -18.32
N THR A 7 6.84 10.80 -19.48
CA THR A 7 5.44 10.35 -19.59
C THR A 7 5.28 8.90 -19.14
N GLU A 8 6.20 8.01 -19.53
CA GLU A 8 6.22 6.62 -19.11
C GLU A 8 6.37 6.49 -17.59
N ALA A 9 7.39 7.13 -17.01
CA ALA A 9 7.64 7.10 -15.57
C ALA A 9 6.43 7.60 -14.77
N ARG A 10 5.79 8.69 -15.24
CA ARG A 10 4.56 9.24 -14.66
C ARG A 10 3.40 8.27 -14.72
N GLY A 11 3.20 7.62 -15.87
CA GLY A 11 2.12 6.66 -16.06
C GLY A 11 2.26 5.48 -15.11
N GLU A 12 3.46 4.88 -15.07
CA GLU A 12 3.76 3.71 -14.25
C GLU A 12 3.57 4.00 -12.75
N VAL A 13 4.15 5.09 -12.24
CA VAL A 13 4.04 5.48 -10.83
C VAL A 13 2.59 5.73 -10.44
N ARG A 14 1.82 6.49 -11.26
CA ARG A 14 0.41 6.79 -10.96
C ARG A 14 -0.47 5.54 -10.98
N GLN A 15 -0.22 4.64 -11.93
CA GLN A 15 -0.98 3.40 -12.04
C GLN A 15 -0.72 2.48 -10.85
N ASN A 16 0.55 2.32 -10.44
CA ASN A 16 0.90 1.53 -9.26
C ASN A 16 0.36 2.16 -7.97
N LEU A 17 0.48 3.48 -7.82
CA LEU A 17 -0.05 4.19 -6.66
C LEU A 17 -1.57 4.01 -6.55
N SER A 18 -2.32 4.27 -7.62
CA SER A 18 -3.79 4.13 -7.59
C SER A 18 -4.26 2.71 -7.27
N ARG A 19 -3.73 1.70 -7.97
CA ARG A 19 -4.07 0.27 -7.71
C ARG A 19 -3.74 -0.14 -6.28
N THR A 20 -2.58 0.28 -5.79
CA THR A 20 -2.13 -0.01 -4.43
C THR A 20 -3.06 0.60 -3.38
N MET A 21 -3.37 1.88 -3.53
CA MET A 21 -4.26 2.61 -2.62
C MET A 21 -5.66 2.02 -2.62
N GLU A 22 -6.17 1.65 -3.79
CA GLU A 22 -7.46 0.96 -3.93
C GLU A 22 -7.44 -0.40 -3.24
N ARG A 23 -6.44 -1.25 -3.50
CA ARG A 23 -6.33 -2.58 -2.90
C ARG A 23 -6.20 -2.51 -1.38
N LEU A 24 -5.34 -1.63 -0.85
CA LEU A 24 -5.20 -1.39 0.59
C LEU A 24 -6.55 -0.99 1.21
N SER A 25 -7.22 -0.01 0.59
CA SER A 25 -8.51 0.47 1.08
C SER A 25 -9.55 -0.65 1.08
N GLN A 26 -9.69 -1.39 -0.02
CA GLN A 26 -10.64 -2.51 -0.13
C GLN A 26 -10.42 -3.55 0.98
N VAL A 27 -9.16 -3.94 1.21
CA VAL A 27 -8.85 -4.95 2.24
C VAL A 27 -9.12 -4.40 3.65
N ILE A 28 -8.75 -3.15 3.95
CA ILE A 28 -9.05 -2.51 5.24
C ILE A 28 -10.57 -2.42 5.48
N HIS A 29 -11.35 -2.07 4.46
CA HIS A 29 -12.81 -2.04 4.58
C HIS A 29 -13.39 -3.43 4.90
N SER A 30 -12.81 -4.49 4.34
CA SER A 30 -13.25 -5.88 4.55
C SER A 30 -12.73 -6.53 5.84
N ALA A 31 -11.77 -5.91 6.52
CA ALA A 31 -11.20 -6.44 7.75
C ALA A 31 -12.22 -6.39 8.90
N SER A 32 -12.22 -7.43 9.75
CA SER A 32 -13.01 -7.47 10.98
C SER A 32 -12.31 -6.76 12.14
N GLY A 33 -11.02 -6.50 12.02
CA GLY A 33 -10.22 -5.83 13.04
C GLY A 33 -8.86 -5.37 12.54
N VAL A 34 -8.20 -4.54 13.33
CA VAL A 34 -6.80 -4.15 13.13
C VAL A 34 -5.99 -4.78 14.27
N ASN A 35 -5.09 -5.71 13.94
CA ASN A 35 -4.18 -6.33 14.91
C ASN A 35 -3.06 -5.35 15.27
N SER A 36 -2.46 -4.72 14.25
CA SER A 36 -1.44 -3.69 14.41
C SER A 36 -1.35 -2.81 13.16
N ALA A 37 -1.03 -1.53 13.33
CA ALA A 37 -0.71 -0.63 12.22
C ALA A 37 0.39 0.33 12.68
N SER A 38 1.63 0.07 12.26
CA SER A 38 2.80 0.79 12.76
C SER A 38 3.91 0.82 11.71
N GLY A 39 4.44 2.02 11.44
CA GLY A 39 5.52 2.18 10.46
C GLY A 39 5.07 1.64 9.10
N ASN A 40 5.89 0.82 8.45
CA ASN A 40 5.61 0.27 7.13
C ASN A 40 4.78 -1.03 7.15
N THR A 41 4.29 -1.48 8.31
CA THR A 41 3.59 -2.77 8.43
C THR A 41 2.17 -2.59 8.97
N LEU A 42 1.21 -3.23 8.33
CA LEU A 42 -0.20 -3.30 8.73
C LEU A 42 -0.61 -4.76 8.82
N SER A 43 -1.13 -5.17 9.97
CA SER A 43 -1.73 -6.50 10.18
C SER A 43 -3.22 -6.34 10.49
N LEU A 44 -4.04 -7.00 9.69
CA LEU A 44 -5.50 -6.97 9.78
C LEU A 44 -6.02 -8.32 10.22
N ALA A 45 -7.06 -8.29 11.05
CA ALA A 45 -7.88 -9.45 11.34
C ALA A 45 -8.93 -9.60 10.24
N MET A 46 -9.09 -10.82 9.74
CA MET A 46 -10.06 -11.17 8.70
C MET A 46 -11.04 -12.20 9.22
N THR A 47 -12.31 -12.11 8.79
CA THR A 47 -13.33 -13.12 9.14
C THR A 47 -13.03 -14.48 8.49
N ASP A 48 -12.47 -14.47 7.27
CA ASP A 48 -12.02 -15.68 6.60
C ASP A 48 -10.70 -16.16 7.20
N SER A 49 -10.73 -17.33 7.86
CA SER A 49 -9.56 -17.94 8.50
C SER A 49 -8.40 -18.23 7.53
N ALA A 50 -8.67 -18.47 6.25
CA ALA A 50 -7.63 -18.73 5.26
C ALA A 50 -6.82 -17.46 4.93
N LYS A 51 -7.42 -16.28 5.16
CA LYS A 51 -6.80 -14.96 4.92
C LYS A 51 -6.36 -14.26 6.21
N ASN A 52 -6.65 -14.86 7.37
CA ASN A 52 -6.34 -14.28 8.67
C ASN A 52 -4.99 -14.78 9.19
N PRO A 53 -4.03 -13.91 9.54
CA PRO A 53 -4.05 -12.46 9.35
C PRO A 53 -3.74 -12.07 7.90
N THR A 54 -4.22 -10.91 7.46
CA THR A 54 -3.74 -10.28 6.23
C THR A 54 -2.72 -9.21 6.58
N ILE A 55 -1.52 -9.31 6.02
CA ILE A 55 -0.38 -8.45 6.34
C ILE A 55 0.06 -7.68 5.10
N PHE A 56 0.17 -6.37 5.22
CA PHE A 56 0.86 -5.52 4.25
C PHE A 56 2.20 -5.07 4.82
N THR A 57 3.25 -5.16 4.02
CA THR A 57 4.60 -4.70 4.39
C THR A 57 5.41 -4.32 3.16
N VAL A 58 6.63 -3.83 3.36
CA VAL A 58 7.60 -3.61 2.28
C VAL A 58 8.68 -4.67 2.36
N THR A 59 8.90 -5.37 1.25
CA THR A 59 9.98 -6.36 1.11
C THR A 59 10.70 -6.04 -0.20
N GLU A 60 12.03 -5.90 -0.15
CA GLU A 60 12.86 -5.59 -1.33
C GLU A 60 12.33 -4.37 -2.12
N ASN A 61 11.93 -3.33 -1.40
CA ASN A 61 11.35 -2.08 -1.94
C ASN A 61 9.99 -2.24 -2.66
N ALA A 62 9.38 -3.41 -2.68
CA ALA A 62 8.03 -3.62 -3.19
C ALA A 62 7.02 -3.67 -2.04
N LEU A 63 5.82 -3.10 -2.25
CA LEU A 63 4.72 -3.34 -1.33
C LEU A 63 4.20 -4.77 -1.56
N THR A 64 4.08 -5.54 -0.49
CA THR A 64 3.59 -6.92 -0.53
C THR A 64 2.33 -7.08 0.30
N ILE A 65 1.55 -8.11 -0.05
CA ILE A 65 0.42 -8.61 0.73
C ILE A 65 0.62 -10.10 1.02
N GLN A 66 0.45 -10.49 2.27
CA GLN A 66 0.40 -11.87 2.72
C GLN A 66 -0.99 -12.15 3.29
N GLU A 67 -1.68 -13.18 2.77
CA GLU A 67 -2.99 -13.61 3.27
C GLU A 67 -2.85 -14.96 3.97
N GLY A 68 -3.05 -14.98 5.30
CA GLY A 68 -2.89 -16.16 6.14
C GLY A 68 -1.47 -16.73 6.08
N ALA A 69 -1.38 -18.05 5.86
CA ALA A 69 -0.11 -18.76 5.74
C ALA A 69 0.46 -18.79 4.30
N SER A 70 -0.22 -18.18 3.32
CA SER A 70 0.25 -18.14 1.93
C SER A 70 1.50 -17.28 1.81
N PRO A 71 2.37 -17.53 0.81
CA PRO A 71 3.49 -16.64 0.53
C PRO A 71 3.05 -15.19 0.22
N ALA A 72 3.87 -14.23 0.62
CA ALA A 72 3.62 -12.83 0.29
C ALA A 72 3.72 -12.59 -1.22
N THR A 73 2.82 -11.78 -1.76
CA THR A 73 2.78 -11.41 -3.19
C THR A 73 2.96 -9.91 -3.35
N ALA A 74 3.73 -9.48 -4.35
CA ALA A 74 3.94 -8.07 -4.66
C ALA A 74 2.66 -7.41 -5.23
N LEU A 75 2.37 -6.20 -4.76
CA LEU A 75 1.28 -5.34 -5.26
C LEU A 75 1.76 -4.26 -6.23
N THR A 76 3.06 -3.99 -6.23
CA THR A 76 3.71 -3.08 -7.16
C THR A 76 4.51 -3.83 -8.21
N SER A 77 4.65 -3.24 -9.40
CA SER A 77 5.56 -3.74 -10.44
C SER A 77 7.03 -3.58 -10.05
N ASP A 78 7.91 -4.28 -10.76
CA ASP A 78 9.38 -4.14 -10.69
C ASP A 78 9.92 -2.80 -11.22
N LYS A 79 9.10 -2.02 -11.94
CA LYS A 79 9.45 -0.68 -12.43
C LYS A 79 9.32 0.44 -11.40
N VAL A 80 8.79 0.15 -10.22
CA VAL A 80 8.59 1.14 -9.17
C VAL A 80 9.15 0.63 -7.84
N ILE A 81 9.52 1.56 -6.99
CA ILE A 81 9.96 1.28 -5.62
C ILE A 81 9.09 2.06 -4.64
N ILE A 82 8.87 1.48 -3.47
CA ILE A 82 8.22 2.15 -2.35
C ILE A 82 9.25 2.98 -1.61
N GLY A 83 9.28 4.29 -1.86
CA GLY A 83 10.19 5.20 -1.15
C GLY A 83 9.79 5.42 0.30
N LYS A 84 8.48 5.52 0.59
CA LYS A 84 7.94 5.65 1.95
C LYS A 84 6.62 4.93 2.08
N LEU A 85 6.42 4.24 3.20
CA LEU A 85 5.14 3.66 3.60
C LEU A 85 4.94 3.87 5.09
N SER A 86 3.78 4.38 5.47
CA SER A 86 3.40 4.51 6.87
C SER A 86 1.94 4.15 7.08
N PHE A 87 1.67 3.35 8.11
CA PHE A 87 0.35 3.06 8.63
C PHE A 87 0.23 3.57 10.06
N ALA A 88 -0.93 4.13 10.38
CA ALA A 88 -1.29 4.53 11.73
C ALA A 88 -2.75 4.15 12.01
N SER A 89 -2.97 3.45 13.13
CA SER A 89 -4.33 3.21 13.62
C SER A 89 -4.89 4.51 14.20
N ILE A 90 -6.13 4.82 13.87
CA ILE A 90 -6.91 5.91 14.46
C ILE A 90 -7.99 5.27 15.33
N ASN A 91 -7.95 5.60 16.62
CA ASN A 91 -8.99 5.24 17.56
C ASN A 91 -10.14 6.23 17.41
N ASN A 92 -11.25 5.78 16.83
CA ASN A 92 -12.46 6.58 16.72
C ASN A 92 -13.32 6.39 17.98
N PRO A 93 -13.98 7.44 18.48
CA PRO A 93 -14.90 7.32 19.60
C PRO A 93 -16.09 6.42 19.22
N SER A 94 -16.54 5.61 20.17
CA SER A 94 -17.74 4.77 20.01
C SER A 94 -18.94 5.62 19.57
N PRO A 95 -19.78 5.18 18.62
CA PRO A 95 -19.85 3.83 18.01
C PRO A 95 -19.05 3.66 16.70
N ALA A 96 -18.17 4.60 16.35
CA ALA A 96 -17.44 4.53 15.08
C ALA A 96 -16.42 3.38 15.06
N LYS A 97 -16.36 2.65 13.95
CA LYS A 97 -15.37 1.58 13.73
C LYS A 97 -13.96 2.17 13.65
N LYS A 98 -12.94 1.36 13.98
CA LYS A 98 -11.52 1.75 13.84
C LYS A 98 -11.22 2.16 12.39
N SER A 99 -10.27 3.06 12.22
CA SER A 99 -9.75 3.43 10.91
C SER A 99 -8.22 3.38 10.89
N VAL A 100 -7.68 3.28 9.68
CA VAL A 100 -6.24 3.26 9.43
C VAL A 100 -5.93 4.41 8.49
N GLN A 101 -5.07 5.32 8.92
CA GLN A 101 -4.41 6.25 8.01
C GLN A 101 -3.26 5.51 7.35
N LEU A 102 -3.16 5.67 6.04
CA LEU A 102 -2.08 5.12 5.23
C LEU A 102 -1.50 6.22 4.35
N SER A 103 -0.16 6.28 4.30
CA SER A 103 0.58 7.17 3.41
C SER A 103 1.60 6.37 2.64
N VAL A 104 1.65 6.57 1.32
CA VAL A 104 2.54 5.86 0.41
C VAL A 104 3.23 6.88 -0.48
N THR A 105 4.54 6.71 -0.68
CA THR A 105 5.32 7.34 -1.75
C THR A 105 5.82 6.24 -2.67
N VAL A 106 5.54 6.39 -3.96
CA VAL A 106 5.99 5.50 -5.03
C VAL A 106 6.93 6.28 -5.93
N ASP A 107 8.11 5.74 -6.15
CA ASP A 107 9.11 6.28 -7.07
C ASP A 107 9.25 5.35 -8.27
N TYR A 108 9.52 5.90 -9.44
CA TYR A 108 9.94 5.08 -10.56
C TYR A 108 11.36 4.56 -10.29
N ASP A 109 11.64 3.29 -10.58
CA ASP A 109 13.01 2.76 -10.55
C ASP A 109 13.80 3.29 -11.74
N ALA A 110 14.23 4.55 -11.62
CA ALA A 110 14.97 5.25 -12.65
C ALA A 110 16.38 4.70 -12.81
N LYS A 111 16.88 3.90 -11.86
CA LYS A 111 18.28 3.46 -11.80
C LYS A 111 19.21 4.66 -11.95
N GLU A 112 19.93 4.78 -13.06
CA GLU A 112 20.84 5.88 -13.38
C GLU A 112 20.34 6.76 -14.54
N ARG A 113 19.03 6.72 -14.84
CA ARG A 113 18.40 7.43 -15.95
C ARG A 113 17.67 8.69 -15.46
N PRO A 114 18.31 9.87 -15.49
CA PRO A 114 17.72 11.10 -14.94
C PRO A 114 16.46 11.55 -15.66
N ASP A 115 16.22 11.07 -16.89
CA ASP A 115 15.00 11.30 -17.66
C ASP A 115 13.78 10.55 -17.11
N TYR A 116 13.96 9.57 -16.21
CA TYR A 116 12.91 8.75 -15.61
C TYR A 116 12.63 9.09 -14.14
N ILE A 117 13.34 10.05 -13.54
CA ILE A 117 13.11 10.44 -12.14
C ILE A 117 11.70 11.02 -12.01
N TYR A 118 10.86 10.28 -11.29
CA TYR A 118 9.52 10.70 -10.96
C TYR A 118 9.06 10.01 -9.67
N SER A 119 8.37 10.78 -8.83
CA SER A 119 7.83 10.35 -7.54
C SER A 119 6.40 10.86 -7.39
N SER A 120 5.57 10.09 -6.71
CA SER A 120 4.23 10.53 -6.32
C SER A 120 3.85 9.93 -4.98
N SER A 121 3.10 10.71 -4.21
CA SER A 121 2.63 10.30 -2.89
C SER A 121 1.12 10.44 -2.78
N ALA A 122 0.52 9.61 -1.94
CA ALA A 122 -0.87 9.75 -1.53
C ALA A 122 -1.02 9.40 -0.05
N THR A 123 -1.96 10.06 0.60
CA THR A 123 -2.40 9.76 1.96
C THR A 123 -3.91 9.62 1.95
N THR A 124 -4.42 8.58 2.62
CA THR A 124 -5.86 8.40 2.83
C THR A 124 -6.14 7.78 4.18
N THR A 125 -7.41 7.78 4.57
CA THR A 125 -7.91 7.07 5.74
C THR A 125 -8.97 6.09 5.29
N ALA A 126 -8.78 4.81 5.61
CA ALA A 126 -9.76 3.76 5.37
C ALA A 126 -10.37 3.30 6.70
N VAL A 127 -11.69 3.13 6.72
CA VAL A 127 -12.46 2.73 7.91
C VAL A 127 -12.85 1.27 7.77
N LEU A 128 -12.83 0.48 8.86
CA LEU A 128 -13.37 -0.88 8.82
C LEU A 128 -14.88 -0.82 8.54
N ARG A 129 -15.41 -1.69 7.67
CA ARG A 129 -16.84 -1.72 7.32
C ARG A 129 -17.53 -3.05 7.64
N ASN A 130 -16.80 -4.17 7.63
CA ASN A 130 -17.30 -5.46 8.08
C ASN A 130 -17.58 -5.49 9.58
#